data_AF-A0A8R7JXK8-F1
#
_entry.id   AF-A0A8R7JXK8-F1
#
_cell.length_a   1.000
_cell.length_b   1.000
_cell.length_c   1.000
_cell.angle_alpha   90.00
_cell.angle_beta   90.00
_cell.angle_gamma   90.00
#
_symmetry.space_group_name_H-M   'P 1'
#
loop_
_entity.id
_entity.type
_entity.pdbx_description
1 polymer ?
#
loop_
_entity_poly.entity_id
_entity_poly.type
_entity_poly.pdbx_seq_one_letter_code
_entity_poly.pdbx_strand_id
1 'polypeptide(L)'
;MRAAAIPAMRYTDKPAPPNFAWEDDTLQMFSIEVMGIEQQKLEWPLGVFGMVAARDSLDHNHNIIFSRERDNCQTISEESPYLELTGPTRAVVVSDRADFEVKLKVKGASESEDEYLSCVSIPYNCYSRPTRSRLVEKLETSKLTTLKLTLGFIIDSMEATISVRVISGLWTESSRSLFTASTARIDHMKVALLDFGGDGLPVAADGKVQLSRRVASVELAGELRVSAEAQCEDETLAYVKVFTPRKASRSHGILNVGSCKMKVTVAWSLFDCGPFG
;
A
#
# COMPACT_ATOMS: atom_id res chain seq x y z
N MET A 1 -5.46 -3.46 -21.54
CA MET A 1 -5.63 -3.75 -20.10
C MET A 1 -6.28 -2.51 -19.47
N ARG A 2 -7.38 -2.63 -18.71
CA ARG A 2 -8.10 -1.46 -18.16
C ARG A 2 -7.62 -1.20 -16.72
N ALA A 3 -7.06 -0.02 -16.48
CA ALA A 3 -6.74 0.45 -15.13
C ALA A 3 -8.03 0.69 -14.33
N ALA A 4 -7.93 0.70 -12.99
CA ALA A 4 -9.03 1.06 -12.10
C ALA A 4 -9.70 2.36 -12.58
N ALA A 5 -10.99 2.27 -12.87
CA ALA A 5 -11.81 3.39 -13.34
C ALA A 5 -12.36 4.19 -12.17
N ILE A 6 -12.52 3.54 -11.02
CA ILE A 6 -12.94 4.16 -9.78
C ILE A 6 -11.70 4.75 -9.09
N PRO A 7 -11.63 6.07 -8.86
CA PRO A 7 -10.53 6.69 -8.13
C PRO A 7 -10.70 6.52 -6.62
N ALA A 8 -9.60 6.65 -5.89
CA ALA A 8 -9.63 6.90 -4.45
C ALA A 8 -10.41 8.19 -4.12
N MET A 9 -10.86 8.34 -2.88
CA MET A 9 -11.60 9.50 -2.36
C MET A 9 -12.96 9.76 -3.04
N ARG A 10 -13.55 8.76 -3.71
CA ARG A 10 -14.77 8.90 -4.52
C ARG A 10 -15.89 9.67 -3.80
N TYR A 11 -16.13 9.34 -2.54
CA TYR A 11 -17.21 9.90 -1.73
C TYR A 11 -16.73 10.86 -0.63
N THR A 12 -15.48 11.32 -0.69
CA THR A 12 -14.90 12.21 0.32
C THR A 12 -15.60 13.57 0.34
N ASP A 13 -15.55 14.29 -0.79
CA ASP A 13 -15.98 15.69 -0.85
C ASP A 13 -17.47 15.81 -1.26
N LYS A 14 -18.01 14.78 -1.92
CA LYS A 14 -19.43 14.64 -2.24
C LYS A 14 -19.92 13.29 -1.71
N PRO A 15 -20.66 13.26 -0.59
CA PRO A 15 -21.17 12.02 -0.04
C PRO A 15 -22.01 11.26 -1.08
N ALA A 16 -21.98 9.93 -1.00
CA ALA A 16 -22.84 9.10 -1.84
C ALA A 16 -24.32 9.40 -1.56
N PRO A 17 -25.20 9.28 -2.57
CA PRO A 17 -26.63 9.21 -2.33
C PRO A 17 -26.94 8.09 -1.32
N PRO A 18 -28.06 8.20 -0.57
CA PRO A 18 -28.48 7.14 0.34
C PRO A 18 -28.53 5.79 -0.38
N ASN A 19 -27.88 4.77 0.20
CA ASN A 19 -27.83 3.40 -0.31
C ASN A 19 -26.96 3.18 -1.58
N PHE A 20 -26.06 4.09 -1.91
CA PHE A 20 -25.12 3.95 -3.03
C PHE A 20 -23.66 3.73 -2.61
N ALA A 21 -23.37 3.80 -1.30
CA ALA A 21 -22.07 3.46 -0.77
C ALA A 21 -22.14 2.96 0.67
N TRP A 22 -21.29 1.98 0.99
CA TRP A 22 -21.14 1.41 2.34
C TRP A 22 -19.69 1.15 2.69
N GLU A 23 -19.46 0.94 3.99
CA GLU A 23 -18.30 0.21 4.46
C GLU A 23 -18.31 -1.22 3.91
N ASP A 24 -17.13 -1.74 3.57
CA ASP A 24 -16.99 -3.10 3.05
C ASP A 24 -15.69 -3.73 3.57
N ASP A 25 -15.57 -5.04 3.42
CA ASP A 25 -14.34 -5.74 3.75
C ASP A 25 -13.27 -5.46 2.70
N THR A 26 -12.03 -5.30 3.16
CA THR A 26 -10.91 -4.99 2.27
C THR A 26 -9.65 -5.80 2.57
N LEU A 27 -8.77 -5.86 1.57
CA LEU A 27 -7.42 -6.41 1.68
C LEU A 27 -6.39 -5.29 1.68
N GLN A 28 -5.78 -5.03 2.83
CA GLN A 28 -4.65 -4.12 2.96
C GLN A 28 -3.35 -4.85 2.58
N MET A 29 -2.71 -4.46 1.47
CA MET A 29 -1.40 -5.01 1.11
C MET A 29 -0.31 -4.40 1.98
N PHE A 30 0.44 -5.24 2.72
CA PHE A 30 1.61 -4.79 3.49
C PHE A 30 2.90 -5.01 2.71
N SER A 31 3.16 -6.23 2.25
CA SER A 31 4.38 -6.58 1.54
C SER A 31 4.17 -7.71 0.52
N ILE A 32 5.07 -7.74 -0.46
CA ILE A 32 5.26 -8.86 -1.38
C ILE A 32 6.73 -9.25 -1.31
N GLU A 33 6.98 -10.46 -0.84
CA GLU A 33 8.30 -11.04 -0.69
C GLU A 33 8.54 -12.08 -1.81
N VAL A 34 9.73 -12.04 -2.41
CA VAL A 34 10.17 -12.95 -3.47
C VAL A 34 11.14 -13.96 -2.87
N MET A 35 10.68 -15.18 -2.63
CA MET A 35 11.51 -16.23 -2.07
C MET A 35 12.06 -17.11 -3.18
N GLY A 36 13.39 -17.31 -3.21
CA GLY A 36 14.01 -18.29 -4.08
C GLY A 36 13.57 -19.71 -3.72
N ILE A 37 13.60 -20.61 -4.69
CA ILE A 37 13.33 -22.03 -4.48
C ILE A 37 14.67 -22.76 -4.42
N GLU A 38 14.96 -23.53 -3.36
CA GLU A 38 16.26 -24.18 -3.14
C GLU A 38 16.75 -25.02 -4.34
N GLN A 39 15.82 -25.64 -5.07
CA GLN A 39 16.13 -26.46 -6.24
C GLN A 39 16.51 -25.64 -7.49
N GLN A 40 16.34 -24.32 -7.47
CA GLN A 40 16.67 -23.43 -8.59
C GLN A 40 17.57 -22.29 -8.12
N LYS A 41 18.79 -22.27 -8.67
CA LYS A 41 19.77 -21.26 -8.31
C LYS A 41 19.42 -19.93 -8.98
N LEU A 42 18.86 -19.01 -8.22
CA LEU A 42 18.72 -17.61 -8.61
C LEU A 42 20.04 -16.88 -8.35
N GLU A 43 20.50 -16.11 -9.34
CA GLU A 43 21.70 -15.29 -9.22
C GLU A 43 21.33 -13.93 -8.62
N TRP A 44 21.39 -13.83 -7.30
CA TRP A 44 21.15 -12.57 -6.59
C TRP A 44 22.32 -11.58 -6.80
N PRO A 45 22.05 -10.26 -6.85
CA PRO A 45 20.73 -9.62 -6.74
C PRO A 45 19.91 -9.69 -8.05
N LEU A 46 18.58 -9.64 -7.93
CA LEU A 46 17.66 -9.75 -9.07
C LEU A 46 17.18 -8.38 -9.52
N GLY A 47 17.26 -8.09 -10.82
CA GLY A 47 16.59 -6.94 -11.45
C GLY A 47 15.15 -7.28 -11.80
N VAL A 48 14.19 -6.99 -10.92
CA VAL A 48 12.79 -7.38 -11.07
C VAL A 48 11.97 -6.26 -11.70
N PHE A 49 11.20 -6.60 -12.72
CA PHE A 49 10.26 -5.69 -13.39
C PHE A 49 8.95 -6.41 -13.77
N GLY A 50 7.96 -5.63 -14.20
CA GLY A 50 6.62 -6.13 -14.52
C GLY A 50 5.55 -5.50 -13.63
N MET A 51 4.52 -6.27 -13.30
CA MET A 51 3.34 -5.76 -12.60
C MET A 51 2.80 -6.75 -11.56
N VAL A 52 2.34 -6.20 -10.44
CA VAL A 52 1.37 -6.84 -9.55
C VAL A 52 0.18 -5.92 -9.40
N ALA A 53 -1.03 -6.44 -9.59
CA ALA A 53 -2.26 -5.67 -9.49
C ALA A 53 -3.38 -6.48 -8.86
N ALA A 54 -4.20 -5.85 -8.03
CA ALA A 54 -5.44 -6.43 -7.54
C ALA A 54 -6.58 -6.17 -8.53
N ARG A 55 -7.47 -7.15 -8.66
CA ARG A 55 -8.76 -7.06 -9.33
C ARG A 55 -9.82 -7.38 -8.28
N ASP A 56 -10.65 -6.40 -7.98
CA ASP A 56 -11.49 -6.44 -6.80
C ASP A 56 -12.97 -6.29 -7.17
N SER A 57 -13.87 -6.37 -6.20
CA SER A 57 -15.32 -6.45 -6.45
C SER A 57 -15.94 -5.15 -6.98
N LEU A 58 -15.20 -4.03 -7.05
CA LEU A 58 -15.77 -2.74 -7.45
C LEU A 58 -15.88 -2.58 -8.98
N ASP A 59 -14.80 -2.84 -9.70
CA ASP A 59 -14.78 -2.68 -11.16
C ASP A 59 -13.99 -3.77 -11.90
N HIS A 60 -13.42 -4.75 -11.17
CA HIS A 60 -12.56 -5.81 -11.67
C HIS A 60 -11.42 -5.34 -12.59
N ASN A 61 -11.08 -4.05 -12.56
CA ASN A 61 -9.98 -3.47 -13.31
C ASN A 61 -8.68 -3.58 -12.50
N HIS A 62 -7.55 -3.28 -13.14
CA HIS A 62 -6.25 -3.36 -12.47
C HIS A 62 -6.05 -2.20 -11.51
N ASN A 63 -6.15 -2.50 -10.22
CA ASN A 63 -5.67 -1.65 -9.15
C ASN A 63 -4.18 -1.98 -8.90
N ILE A 64 -3.30 -1.21 -9.53
CA ILE A 64 -1.85 -1.46 -9.56
C ILE A 64 -1.26 -1.37 -8.15
N ILE A 65 -0.50 -2.38 -7.75
CA ILE A 65 0.20 -2.48 -6.45
C ILE A 65 1.71 -2.27 -6.65
N PHE A 66 2.28 -2.90 -7.67
CA PHE A 66 3.66 -2.78 -8.12
C PHE A 66 3.67 -2.66 -9.64
N SER A 67 4.46 -1.74 -10.17
CA SER A 67 4.72 -1.65 -11.61
C SER A 67 6.07 -1.01 -11.88
N ARG A 68 6.91 -1.72 -12.61
CA ARG A 68 8.22 -1.25 -13.06
C ARG A 68 8.43 -1.72 -14.50
N GLU A 69 8.97 -0.83 -15.33
CA GLU A 69 9.42 -1.17 -16.68
C GLU A 69 10.83 -1.80 -16.62
N ARG A 70 11.28 -2.39 -17.73
CA ARG A 70 12.55 -3.11 -17.79
C ARG A 70 13.77 -2.20 -17.62
N ASP A 71 13.69 -0.98 -18.15
CA ASP A 71 14.72 0.05 -18.05
C ASP A 71 14.84 0.60 -16.62
N ASN A 72 13.73 0.64 -15.88
CA ASN A 72 13.62 1.03 -14.47
C ASN A 72 13.24 -0.15 -13.55
N CYS A 73 13.92 -1.29 -13.69
CA CYS A 73 13.69 -2.46 -12.83
C CYS A 73 14.10 -2.17 -11.38
N GLN A 74 13.45 -2.81 -10.42
CA GLN A 74 13.87 -2.78 -9.01
C GLN A 74 14.92 -3.86 -8.76
N THR A 75 16.04 -3.50 -8.16
CA THR A 75 17.01 -4.48 -7.64
C THR A 75 16.57 -4.97 -6.25
N ILE A 76 16.46 -6.29 -6.07
CA ILE A 76 16.23 -6.93 -4.78
C ILE A 76 17.36 -7.91 -4.45
N SER A 77 17.69 -8.07 -3.17
CA SER A 77 18.72 -8.99 -2.69
C SER A 77 18.13 -10.11 -1.84
N GLU A 78 18.95 -11.10 -1.48
CA GLU A 78 18.52 -12.21 -0.62
C GLU A 78 18.21 -11.73 0.81
N GLU A 79 18.90 -10.70 1.29
CA GLU A 79 18.67 -10.06 2.58
C GLU A 79 17.49 -9.08 2.57
N SER A 80 17.11 -8.58 1.40
CA SER A 80 15.96 -7.69 1.21
C SER A 80 15.14 -8.07 -0.04
N PRO A 81 14.40 -9.19 0.02
CA PRO A 81 13.69 -9.76 -1.13
C PRO A 81 12.29 -9.15 -1.35
N TYR A 82 12.10 -7.86 -1.03
CA TYR A 82 10.78 -7.23 -1.02
C TYR A 82 10.57 -6.29 -2.21
N LEU A 83 9.39 -6.37 -2.82
CA LEU A 83 8.99 -5.40 -3.85
C LEU A 83 8.63 -4.04 -3.22
N GLU A 84 9.09 -2.96 -3.84
CA GLU A 84 8.77 -1.59 -3.47
C GLU A 84 7.36 -1.24 -3.98
N LEU A 85 6.37 -1.39 -3.10
CA LEU A 85 4.98 -1.18 -3.47
C LEU A 85 4.68 0.33 -3.58
N THR A 86 4.02 0.73 -4.67
CA THR A 86 3.54 2.11 -4.88
C THR A 86 2.01 2.21 -4.82
N GLY A 87 1.33 1.07 -4.81
CA GLY A 87 -0.11 0.97 -4.67
C GLY A 87 -0.56 0.14 -3.46
N PRO A 88 -1.85 -0.22 -3.38
CA PRO A 88 -2.85 0.01 -4.42
C PRO A 88 -3.23 1.51 -4.54
N THR A 89 -3.76 1.89 -5.70
CA THR A 89 -4.21 3.27 -5.99
C THR A 89 -5.46 3.69 -5.23
N ARG A 90 -6.24 2.70 -4.78
CA ARG A 90 -7.43 2.78 -3.92
C ARG A 90 -7.52 1.50 -3.08
N ALA A 91 -8.37 1.43 -2.05
CA ALA A 91 -8.49 0.20 -1.26
C ALA A 91 -8.99 -0.97 -2.12
N VAL A 92 -8.60 -2.20 -1.76
CA VAL A 92 -8.97 -3.43 -2.47
C VAL A 92 -10.16 -4.05 -1.76
N VAL A 93 -11.36 -3.96 -2.34
CA VAL A 93 -12.61 -4.45 -1.75
C VAL A 93 -12.81 -5.93 -2.05
N VAL A 94 -13.24 -6.69 -1.05
CA VAL A 94 -13.42 -8.15 -1.16
C VAL A 94 -14.80 -8.57 -0.65
N SER A 95 -15.85 -8.11 -1.35
CA SER A 95 -17.23 -8.48 -1.01
C SER A 95 -17.48 -9.99 -1.24
N ASP A 96 -16.92 -10.55 -2.32
CA ASP A 96 -17.00 -11.96 -2.68
C ASP A 96 -15.60 -12.55 -2.94
N ARG A 97 -14.83 -11.91 -3.81
CA ARG A 97 -13.54 -12.35 -4.31
C ARG A 97 -12.69 -11.16 -4.75
N ALA A 98 -11.41 -11.25 -4.48
CA ALA A 98 -10.39 -10.45 -5.14
C ALA A 98 -9.34 -11.37 -5.77
N ASP A 99 -8.75 -10.97 -6.88
CA ASP A 99 -7.66 -11.68 -7.55
C ASP A 99 -6.42 -10.79 -7.62
N PHE A 100 -5.25 -11.35 -7.29
CA PHE A 100 -3.97 -10.68 -7.52
C PHE A 100 -3.35 -11.23 -8.80
N GLU A 101 -3.29 -10.40 -9.84
CA GLU A 101 -2.58 -10.72 -11.08
C GLU A 101 -1.11 -10.34 -10.94
N VAL A 102 -0.24 -11.32 -11.12
CA VAL A 102 1.21 -11.18 -11.00
C VAL A 102 1.84 -11.51 -12.35
N LYS A 103 2.63 -10.59 -12.88
CA LYS A 103 3.46 -10.77 -14.07
C LYS A 103 4.80 -10.12 -13.80
N LEU A 104 5.69 -10.87 -13.17
CA LEU A 104 7.03 -10.44 -12.79
C LEU A 104 8.08 -11.17 -13.64
N LYS A 105 9.10 -10.42 -14.02
CA LYS A 105 10.24 -10.90 -14.77
C LYS A 105 11.54 -10.50 -14.08
N VAL A 106 12.57 -11.29 -14.32
CA VAL A 106 13.96 -10.96 -14.02
C VAL A 106 14.63 -10.44 -15.29
N LYS A 107 15.39 -9.36 -15.15
CA LYS A 107 16.11 -8.71 -16.24
C LYS A 107 17.36 -9.52 -16.61
N GLY A 108 17.42 -10.00 -17.85
CA GLY A 108 18.62 -10.59 -18.45
C GLY A 108 19.54 -9.53 -19.05
N ALA A 109 20.68 -9.94 -19.63
CA ALA A 109 21.58 -9.01 -20.30
C ALA A 109 20.90 -8.39 -21.54
N SER A 110 20.04 -9.16 -22.21
CA SER A 110 19.20 -8.76 -23.33
C SER A 110 17.72 -9.08 -23.07
N GLU A 111 16.79 -8.50 -23.84
CA GLU A 111 15.34 -8.79 -23.69
C GLU A 111 15.00 -10.26 -23.96
N SER A 112 15.76 -10.93 -24.82
CA SER A 112 15.61 -12.36 -25.11
C SER A 112 16.03 -13.27 -23.95
N GLU A 113 16.81 -12.75 -23.01
CA GLU A 113 17.24 -13.44 -21.80
C GLU A 113 16.37 -13.11 -20.58
N ASP A 114 15.34 -12.27 -20.74
CA ASP A 114 14.41 -11.99 -19.64
C ASP A 114 13.56 -13.23 -19.32
N GLU A 115 13.57 -13.65 -18.06
CA GLU A 115 12.82 -14.81 -17.61
C GLU A 115 11.64 -14.40 -16.72
N TYR A 116 10.55 -15.18 -16.77
CA TYR A 116 9.44 -14.99 -15.85
C TYR A 116 9.83 -15.46 -14.45
N LEU A 117 9.90 -14.50 -13.54
CA LEU A 117 10.05 -14.74 -12.11
C LEU A 117 8.78 -15.38 -11.54
N SER A 118 7.62 -14.83 -11.92
CA SER A 118 6.29 -15.36 -11.59
C SER A 118 5.24 -14.81 -12.55
N CYS A 119 4.34 -15.67 -13.04
CA CYS A 119 3.24 -15.28 -13.93
C CYS A 119 1.98 -16.06 -13.53
N VAL A 120 1.25 -15.54 -12.55
CA VAL A 120 0.18 -16.26 -11.84
C VAL A 120 -0.99 -15.33 -11.51
N SER A 121 -2.16 -15.92 -11.25
CA SER A 121 -3.32 -15.22 -10.71
C SER A 121 -3.67 -15.86 -9.38
N ILE A 122 -3.58 -15.09 -8.30
CA ILE A 122 -3.76 -15.57 -6.92
C ILE A 122 -5.16 -15.18 -6.44
N PRO A 123 -6.11 -16.12 -6.33
CA PRO A 123 -7.45 -15.81 -5.85
C PRO A 123 -7.49 -15.67 -4.33
N TYR A 124 -8.27 -14.69 -3.88
CA TYR A 124 -8.72 -14.53 -2.52
C TYR A 124 -10.24 -14.57 -2.50
N ASN A 125 -10.80 -15.69 -2.05
CA ASN A 125 -12.25 -15.85 -1.89
C ASN A 125 -12.64 -15.65 -0.41
N CYS A 126 -13.68 -14.88 -0.16
CA CYS A 126 -14.22 -14.66 1.18
C CYS A 126 -15.43 -15.57 1.48
N TYR A 127 -15.24 -16.89 1.38
CA TYR A 127 -16.33 -17.86 1.62
C TYR A 127 -16.87 -17.83 3.05
N SER A 128 -16.01 -17.53 4.02
CA SER A 128 -16.39 -17.35 5.42
C SER A 128 -15.82 -16.02 5.90
N ARG A 129 -16.71 -15.02 5.97
CA ARG A 129 -16.38 -13.68 6.45
C ARG A 129 -15.83 -13.76 7.89
N PRO A 130 -14.56 -13.39 8.15
CA PRO A 130 -14.01 -13.31 9.49
C PRO A 130 -14.83 -12.37 10.38
N THR A 131 -14.95 -12.69 11.67
CA THR A 131 -15.63 -11.82 12.64
C THR A 131 -14.76 -10.67 13.15
N ARG A 132 -13.46 -10.68 12.82
CA ARG A 132 -12.47 -9.68 13.22
C ARG A 132 -11.41 -9.53 12.13
N SER A 133 -10.89 -8.31 12.02
CA SER A 133 -9.73 -8.04 11.19
C SER A 133 -8.51 -8.89 11.60
N ARG A 134 -7.76 -9.39 10.62
CA ARG A 134 -6.63 -10.30 10.86
C ARG A 134 -5.57 -10.20 9.76
N LEU A 135 -4.34 -10.57 10.12
CA LEU A 135 -3.28 -10.82 9.14
C LEU A 135 -3.60 -12.08 8.34
N VAL A 136 -3.30 -12.05 7.05
CA VAL A 136 -3.43 -13.17 6.13
C VAL A 136 -2.18 -13.23 5.29
N GLU A 137 -1.57 -14.41 5.22
CA GLU A 137 -0.45 -14.68 4.33
C GLU A 137 -0.92 -15.58 3.18
N LYS A 138 -0.49 -15.26 1.97
CA LYS A 138 -0.74 -16.05 0.76
C LYS A 138 0.60 -16.41 0.14
N LEU A 139 0.83 -17.70 -0.03
CA LEU A 139 1.99 -18.25 -0.70
C LEU A 139 1.57 -18.75 -2.07
N GLU A 140 2.28 -18.31 -3.10
CA GLU A 140 2.08 -18.80 -4.47
C GLU A 140 3.43 -19.19 -5.06
N THR A 141 3.60 -20.49 -5.33
CA THR A 141 4.82 -21.04 -5.92
C THR A 141 4.70 -21.05 -7.44
N SER A 142 5.68 -20.44 -8.08
CA SER A 142 5.88 -20.45 -9.53
C SER A 142 7.11 -21.29 -9.88
N LYS A 143 7.56 -21.25 -11.15
CA LYS A 143 8.72 -22.03 -11.59
C LYS A 143 9.99 -21.65 -10.82
N LEU A 144 10.32 -20.36 -10.72
CA LEU A 144 11.61 -19.89 -10.15
C LEU A 144 11.49 -19.47 -8.68
N THR A 145 10.32 -19.00 -8.24
CA THR A 145 10.14 -18.36 -6.93
C THR A 145 8.83 -18.76 -6.27
N THR A 146 8.78 -18.59 -4.95
CA THR A 146 7.53 -18.50 -4.19
C THR A 146 7.30 -17.06 -3.78
N LEU A 147 6.14 -16.50 -4.14
CA LEU A 147 5.73 -15.19 -3.67
C LEU A 147 4.97 -15.33 -2.36
N LYS A 148 5.36 -14.55 -1.36
CA LYS A 148 4.62 -14.39 -0.11
C LYS A 148 3.97 -13.01 -0.08
N LEU A 149 2.65 -12.99 -0.17
CA LEU A 149 1.83 -11.79 -0.01
C LEU A 149 1.37 -11.70 1.45
N THR A 150 1.73 -10.62 2.12
CA THR A 150 1.29 -10.33 3.50
C THR A 150 0.19 -9.27 3.45
N LEU A 151 -1.01 -9.66 3.86
CA LEU A 151 -2.25 -8.89 3.73
C LEU A 151 -2.93 -8.69 5.08
N GLY A 152 -3.59 -7.57 5.29
CA GLY A 152 -4.59 -7.40 6.35
C GLY A 152 -5.98 -7.57 5.77
N PHE A 153 -6.75 -8.53 6.26
CA PHE A 153 -8.20 -8.55 6.03
C PHE A 153 -8.84 -7.60 7.03
N ILE A 154 -9.43 -6.50 6.57
CA ILE A 154 -10.02 -5.46 7.40
C ILE A 154 -11.53 -5.47 7.22
N ILE A 155 -12.26 -5.72 8.31
CA ILE A 155 -13.74 -5.79 8.28
C ILE A 155 -14.38 -4.42 8.36
N ASP A 156 -15.58 -4.28 7.78
CA ASP A 156 -16.41 -3.07 7.88
C ASP A 156 -15.57 -1.79 7.71
N SER A 157 -14.75 -1.81 6.65
CA SER A 157 -13.67 -0.88 6.45
C SER A 157 -14.08 0.24 5.49
N MET A 158 -13.31 1.31 5.53
CA MET A 158 -13.41 2.43 4.61
C MET A 158 -12.02 2.78 4.08
N GLU A 159 -12.00 3.51 2.98
CA GLU A 159 -10.76 4.02 2.44
C GLU A 159 -10.31 5.28 3.17
N ALA A 160 -9.04 5.28 3.58
CA ALA A 160 -8.32 6.46 4.03
C ALA A 160 -7.24 6.82 3.01
N THR A 161 -7.40 7.96 2.34
CA THR A 161 -6.35 8.53 1.49
C THR A 161 -5.60 9.63 2.24
N ILE A 162 -4.31 9.42 2.41
CA ILE A 162 -3.42 10.22 3.26
C ILE A 162 -2.61 11.18 2.38
N SER A 163 -2.52 12.42 2.83
CA SER A 163 -1.60 13.41 2.27
C SER A 163 -0.91 14.16 3.38
N VAL A 164 0.36 14.48 3.16
CA VAL A 164 1.20 15.22 4.12
C VAL A 164 1.72 16.46 3.42
N ARG A 165 1.63 17.60 4.09
CA ARG A 165 2.13 18.89 3.60
C ARG A 165 3.00 19.53 4.67
N VAL A 166 4.20 19.96 4.29
CA VAL A 166 5.05 20.78 5.16
C VAL A 166 4.39 22.16 5.28
N ILE A 167 4.22 22.64 6.51
CA ILE A 167 3.61 23.95 6.77
C ILE A 167 4.56 24.92 7.46
N SER A 168 5.63 24.43 8.09
CA SER A 168 6.69 25.26 8.69
C SER A 168 7.90 24.39 9.05
N GLY A 169 9.08 25.00 9.11
CA GLY A 169 10.32 24.34 9.52
C GLY A 169 10.97 23.50 8.41
N LEU A 170 12.11 22.91 8.74
CA LEU A 170 12.89 22.07 7.83
C LEU A 170 12.92 20.64 8.35
N TRP A 171 12.88 19.67 7.44
CA TRP A 171 13.08 18.28 7.79
C TRP A 171 14.48 18.09 8.35
N THR A 172 14.61 17.26 9.38
CA THR A 172 15.91 16.98 10.01
C THR A 172 16.73 16.09 9.09
N GLU A 173 18.04 16.29 9.05
CA GLU A 173 18.93 15.34 8.38
C GLU A 173 18.87 14.00 9.10
N SER A 174 18.68 12.92 8.34
CA SER A 174 18.47 11.58 8.89
C SER A 174 19.03 10.54 7.94
N SER A 175 19.62 9.49 8.50
CA SER A 175 20.11 8.33 7.72
C SER A 175 18.95 7.55 7.09
N ARG A 176 17.79 7.53 7.75
CA ARG A 176 16.55 6.95 7.25
C ARG A 176 15.35 7.70 7.82
N SER A 177 14.34 7.91 7.01
CA SER A 177 13.08 8.54 7.37
C SER A 177 11.92 7.72 6.83
N LEU A 178 10.92 7.49 7.67
CA LEU A 178 9.82 6.60 7.39
C LEU A 178 8.49 7.25 7.77
N PHE A 179 7.59 7.36 6.81
CA PHE A 179 6.19 7.68 7.06
C PHE A 179 5.39 6.39 6.98
N THR A 180 4.58 6.11 8.00
CA THR A 180 3.72 4.92 8.00
C THR A 180 2.27 5.20 8.34
N ALA A 181 1.40 4.30 7.92
CA ALA A 181 0.04 4.20 8.41
C ALA A 181 -0.20 2.82 9.03
N SER A 182 -0.88 2.76 10.16
CA SER A 182 -1.37 1.51 10.75
C SER A 182 -2.77 1.66 11.31
N THR A 183 -3.45 0.52 11.47
CA THR A 183 -4.77 0.44 12.08
C THR A 183 -4.66 -0.14 13.47
N ALA A 184 -5.65 0.13 14.33
CA ALA A 184 -5.60 -0.30 15.74
C ALA A 184 -5.58 -1.83 15.95
N ARG A 185 -6.19 -2.62 15.05
CA ARG A 185 -6.31 -4.09 15.22
C ARG A 185 -5.10 -4.87 14.72
N ILE A 186 -4.39 -4.33 13.73
CA ILE A 186 -3.18 -4.94 13.15
C ILE A 186 -2.04 -3.92 13.30
N ASP A 187 -1.87 -3.40 14.51
CA ASP A 187 -0.97 -2.28 14.80
C ASP A 187 0.52 -2.63 14.72
N HIS A 188 0.86 -3.91 14.87
CA HIS A 188 2.19 -4.46 14.61
C HIS A 188 2.58 -4.46 13.12
N MET A 189 1.62 -4.29 12.20
CA MET A 189 1.88 -4.13 10.77
C MET A 189 1.66 -2.68 10.35
N LYS A 190 2.57 -2.17 9.52
CA LYS A 190 2.57 -0.80 9.03
C LYS A 190 2.58 -0.78 7.51
N VAL A 191 1.76 0.09 6.93
CA VAL A 191 1.83 0.48 5.52
C VAL A 191 2.90 1.56 5.40
N ALA A 192 4.02 1.27 4.75
CA ALA A 192 5.02 2.28 4.42
C ALA A 192 4.44 3.27 3.39
N LEU A 193 4.21 4.51 3.80
CA LEU A 193 3.74 5.58 2.92
C LEU A 193 4.89 6.18 2.13
N LEU A 194 6.05 6.32 2.77
CA LEU A 194 7.28 6.81 2.20
C LEU A 194 8.44 6.29 3.06
N ASP A 195 9.45 5.70 2.43
CA ASP A 195 10.71 5.29 3.06
C ASP A 195 11.84 5.89 2.23
N PHE A 196 12.69 6.70 2.85
CA PHE A 196 13.77 7.40 2.15
C PHE A 196 14.95 7.62 3.09
N GLY A 197 16.15 7.78 2.53
CA GLY A 197 17.34 8.21 3.26
C GLY A 197 18.01 9.38 2.54
N GLY A 198 18.89 10.11 3.24
CA GLY A 198 19.69 11.19 2.66
C GLY A 198 19.06 12.58 2.68
N ASP A 199 19.46 13.41 1.71
CA ASP A 199 19.38 14.88 1.73
C ASP A 199 17.95 15.43 1.52
N GLY A 200 17.14 15.29 2.56
CA GLY A 200 15.90 16.04 2.73
C GLY A 200 14.63 15.32 2.27
N LEU A 201 13.52 15.78 2.84
CA LEU A 201 12.18 15.27 2.56
C LEU A 201 11.77 15.59 1.10
N PRO A 202 11.33 14.62 0.30
CA PRO A 202 10.88 14.89 -1.07
C PRO A 202 9.56 15.68 -1.06
N VAL A 203 9.68 17.00 -1.27
CA VAL A 203 8.56 17.95 -1.21
C VAL A 203 8.35 18.58 -2.59
N ALA A 204 7.13 18.49 -3.10
CA ALA A 204 6.71 19.16 -4.32
C ALA A 204 6.59 20.68 -4.12
N ALA A 205 6.53 21.44 -5.23
CA ALA A 205 6.43 22.91 -5.20
C ALA A 205 5.22 23.46 -4.40
N ASP A 206 4.15 22.68 -4.24
CA ASP A 206 2.97 23.04 -3.44
C ASP A 206 3.10 22.71 -1.94
N GLY A 207 4.29 22.27 -1.50
CA GLY A 207 4.60 21.88 -0.14
C GLY A 207 4.17 20.46 0.24
N LYS A 208 3.57 19.68 -0.68
CA LYS A 208 3.20 18.29 -0.38
C LYS A 208 4.40 17.37 -0.42
N VAL A 209 4.47 16.49 0.58
CA VAL A 209 5.40 15.37 0.60
C VAL A 209 4.98 14.36 -0.45
N GLN A 210 5.93 13.93 -1.28
CA GLN A 210 5.71 12.93 -2.32
C GLN A 210 5.72 11.53 -1.72
N LEU A 211 4.56 11.11 -1.19
CA LEU A 211 4.41 9.75 -0.67
C LEU A 211 4.38 8.73 -1.81
N SER A 212 5.13 7.63 -1.66
CA SER A 212 5.12 6.47 -2.55
C SER A 212 3.78 5.74 -2.53
N ARG A 213 3.15 5.66 -1.34
CA ARG A 213 1.81 5.09 -1.12
C ARG A 213 0.97 6.07 -0.33
N ARG A 214 -0.34 6.06 -0.56
CA ARG A 214 -1.26 7.02 0.11
C ARG A 214 -2.54 6.40 0.64
N VAL A 215 -2.79 5.12 0.42
CA VAL A 215 -4.08 4.50 0.74
C VAL A 215 -3.92 3.47 1.86
N ALA A 216 -4.82 3.56 2.84
CA ALA A 216 -5.00 2.55 3.88
C ALA A 216 -6.48 2.20 4.03
N SER A 217 -6.76 0.94 4.34
CA SER A 217 -8.07 0.45 4.76
C SER A 217 -8.20 0.56 6.27
N VAL A 218 -9.31 1.12 6.75
CA VAL A 218 -9.51 1.38 8.19
C VAL A 218 -10.92 0.97 8.60
N GLU A 219 -11.04 0.15 9.65
CA GLU A 219 -12.34 -0.24 10.22
C GLU A 219 -13.13 1.00 10.66
N LEU A 220 -14.44 1.04 10.41
CA LEU A 220 -15.29 2.16 10.79
C LEU A 220 -15.25 2.48 12.30
N ALA A 221 -15.18 1.45 13.14
CA ALA A 221 -15.10 1.56 14.60
C ALA A 221 -13.65 1.57 15.14
N GLY A 222 -12.66 1.67 14.25
CA GLY A 222 -11.24 1.63 14.60
C GLY A 222 -10.60 3.02 14.66
N GLU A 223 -9.29 3.04 14.43
CA GLU A 223 -8.47 4.25 14.34
C GLU A 223 -7.42 4.09 13.26
N LEU A 224 -7.06 5.21 12.63
CA LEU A 224 -5.88 5.31 11.77
C LEU A 224 -4.76 6.03 12.53
N ARG A 225 -3.57 5.43 12.55
CA ARG A 225 -2.36 6.04 13.09
C ARG A 225 -1.44 6.36 11.93
N VAL A 226 -1.12 7.64 11.74
CA VAL A 226 -0.11 8.07 10.79
C VAL A 226 1.14 8.46 11.58
N SER A 227 2.26 7.78 11.33
CA SER A 227 3.55 8.07 11.96
C SER A 227 4.54 8.70 10.99
N ALA A 228 5.45 9.48 11.55
CA ALA A 228 6.65 9.95 10.89
C ALA A 228 7.83 9.68 11.82
N GLU A 229 8.84 9.00 11.30
CA GLU A 229 10.03 8.55 12.01
C GLU A 229 11.26 9.07 11.27
N ALA A 230 12.24 9.62 11.98
CA ALA A 230 13.51 10.08 11.43
C ALA A 230 14.66 9.54 12.29
N GLN A 231 15.57 8.79 11.68
CA GLN A 231 16.75 8.24 12.31
C GLN A 231 17.91 9.24 12.21
N CYS A 232 18.16 9.96 13.30
CA CYS A 232 19.32 10.83 13.46
C CYS A 232 20.52 10.03 13.99
N GLU A 233 21.70 10.66 14.07
CA GLU A 233 22.94 10.02 14.54
C GLU A 233 22.79 9.46 15.96
N ASP A 234 22.22 10.24 16.88
CA ASP A 234 22.16 9.90 18.30
C ASP A 234 20.77 9.46 18.78
N GLU A 235 19.72 9.69 17.98
CA GLU A 235 18.34 9.44 18.39
C GLU A 235 17.41 9.11 17.22
N THR A 236 16.30 8.43 17.53
CA THR A 236 15.19 8.23 16.60
C THR A 236 14.02 9.11 17.01
N LEU A 237 13.67 10.07 16.16
CA LEU A 237 12.52 10.94 16.36
C LEU A 237 11.27 10.27 15.79
N ALA A 238 10.35 9.83 16.64
CA ALA A 238 9.12 9.15 16.23
C ALA A 238 7.87 9.87 16.74
N TYR A 239 6.97 10.24 15.83
CA TYR A 239 5.74 10.95 16.16
C TYR A 239 4.54 10.30 15.48
N VAL A 240 3.41 10.27 16.18
CA VAL A 240 2.18 9.63 15.72
C VAL A 240 1.01 10.58 15.84
N LYS A 241 0.18 10.63 14.80
CA LYS A 241 -1.11 11.29 14.81
C LYS A 241 -2.22 10.26 14.60
N VAL A 242 -3.14 10.22 15.55
CA VAL A 242 -4.32 9.34 15.52
C VAL A 242 -5.50 10.08 14.90
N PHE A 243 -6.27 9.38 14.08
CA PHE A 243 -7.49 9.86 13.44
C PHE A 243 -8.64 8.88 13.64
N THR A 244 -9.81 9.43 13.99
CA THR A 244 -11.07 8.70 14.00
C THR A 244 -11.62 8.62 12.56
N PRO A 245 -11.97 7.42 12.08
CA PRO A 245 -12.58 7.22 10.77
C PRO A 245 -13.91 7.96 10.62
N ARG A 246 -14.24 8.35 9.38
CA ARG A 246 -15.51 9.01 9.02
C ARG A 246 -16.03 8.42 7.71
N LYS A 247 -17.35 8.38 7.52
CA LYS A 247 -17.94 7.90 6.27
C LYS A 247 -17.64 8.81 5.06
N ALA A 248 -17.35 10.08 5.30
CA ALA A 248 -16.96 11.05 4.27
C ALA A 248 -16.14 12.18 4.91
N SER A 249 -15.80 13.18 4.08
CA SER A 249 -15.06 14.39 4.46
C SER A 249 -13.58 14.13 4.78
N ARG A 250 -12.88 15.22 5.13
CA ARG A 250 -11.45 15.24 5.42
C ARG A 250 -11.20 15.49 6.90
N SER A 251 -10.35 14.67 7.51
CA SER A 251 -9.78 14.91 8.83
C SER A 251 -8.41 15.55 8.70
N HIS A 252 -8.05 16.39 9.67
CA HIS A 252 -6.77 17.11 9.68
C HIS A 252 -6.04 16.90 10.99
N GLY A 253 -4.73 16.78 10.92
CA GLY A 253 -3.87 16.60 12.07
C GLY A 253 -2.51 17.22 11.82
N ILE A 254 -1.77 17.47 12.89
CA ILE A 254 -0.41 17.97 12.82
C ILE A 254 0.54 16.85 13.29
N LEU A 255 1.60 16.63 12.51
CA LEU A 255 2.77 15.85 12.90
C LEU A 255 3.95 16.82 13.00
N ASN A 256 4.69 16.75 14.09
CA ASN A 256 5.88 17.56 14.31
C ASN A 256 7.06 16.60 14.44
N VAL A 257 8.05 16.69 13.54
CA VAL A 257 9.29 15.92 13.63
C VAL A 257 10.44 16.91 13.78
N GLY A 258 11.00 17.01 15.00
CA GLY A 258 11.95 18.07 15.33
C GLY A 258 11.35 19.45 15.08
N SER A 259 11.99 20.25 14.23
CA SER A 259 11.50 21.58 13.82
C SER A 259 10.46 21.54 12.70
N CYS A 260 10.32 20.41 12.00
CA CYS A 260 9.43 20.26 10.85
C CYS A 260 7.99 20.04 11.30
N LYS A 261 7.12 21.00 10.99
CA LYS A 261 5.68 20.92 11.24
C LYS A 261 4.96 20.59 9.95
N MET A 262 4.21 19.49 9.97
CA MET A 262 3.48 18.99 8.82
C MET A 262 2.00 18.86 9.14
N LYS A 263 1.17 19.25 8.16
CA LYS A 263 -0.26 18.98 8.17
C LYS A 263 -0.52 17.65 7.47
N VAL A 264 -1.06 16.70 8.21
CA VAL A 264 -1.61 15.46 7.68
C VAL A 264 -3.09 15.68 7.39
N THR A 265 -3.52 15.31 6.19
CA THR A 265 -4.92 15.33 5.77
C THR A 265 -5.32 13.91 5.36
N VAL A 266 -6.37 13.40 5.99
CA VAL A 266 -6.95 12.09 5.67
C VAL A 266 -8.30 12.32 5.02
N ALA A 267 -8.42 11.95 3.75
CA ALA A 267 -9.68 11.93 3.01
C ALA A 267 -10.33 10.56 3.19
N TRP A 268 -11.54 10.55 3.76
CA TRP A 268 -12.28 9.32 4.01
C TRP A 268 -13.31 9.08 2.92
N SER A 269 -13.45 7.83 2.49
CA SER A 269 -14.44 7.44 1.49
C SER A 269 -15.00 6.06 1.78
N LEU A 270 -16.32 5.93 1.64
CA LEU A 270 -16.99 4.64 1.46
C LEU A 270 -16.70 4.06 0.07
N PHE A 271 -17.12 2.82 -0.13
CA PHE A 271 -17.03 2.11 -1.40
C PHE A 271 -18.37 2.12 -2.13
N ASP A 272 -18.33 2.06 -3.46
CA ASP A 272 -19.54 1.85 -4.25
C ASP A 272 -20.23 0.57 -3.83
N CYS A 273 -21.56 0.59 -3.82
CA CYS A 273 -22.32 -0.65 -3.87
C CYS A 273 -21.95 -1.38 -5.15
N GLY A 274 -21.43 -2.61 -5.02
CA GLY A 274 -21.40 -3.52 -6.15
C GLY A 274 -22.81 -3.71 -6.74
N PRO A 275 -22.94 -4.30 -7.93
CA PRO A 275 -24.21 -4.43 -8.66
C PRO A 275 -25.31 -5.28 -7.98
N PHE A 276 -25.13 -5.66 -6.71
CA PHE A 276 -26.06 -6.45 -5.90
C PHE A 276 -26.61 -5.70 -4.67
N GLY A 277 -26.44 -4.38 -4.61
CA GLY A 277 -27.09 -3.51 -3.62
C GLY A 277 -28.59 -3.33 -3.87
#